data_AF-A0A1E4ZPM7-F1
#
_entry.id   AF-A0A1E4ZPM7-F1
#
_cell.length_a   1.000
_cell.length_b   1.000
_cell.length_c   1.000
_cell.angle_alpha   90.00
_cell.angle_beta   90.00
_cell.angle_gamma   90.00
#
_symmetry.space_group_name_H-M   'P 1'
#
loop_
_entity.id
_entity.type
_entity.pdbx_description
1 polymer ?
#
loop_
_entity_poly.entity_id
_entity_poly.type
_entity_poly.pdbx_seq_one_letter_code
_entity_poly.pdbx_strand_id
1 'polypeptide(L)' 'MSALDFAVSMLTRVASALGLTLLDDIAFVGGCTTGLLVTDEFSRQQVRFTDDVDLIVNVLSESGWYQLHQ' A
#
# COMPACT_ATOMS: atom_id res chain seq x y z
N MET A 1 -14.20 14.17 2.19
CA MET A 1 -13.43 12.97 1.85
C MET A 1 -12.93 12.39 3.17
N SER A 2 -13.25 11.14 3.48
CA SER A 2 -12.82 10.50 4.73
C SER A 2 -11.31 10.18 4.67
N ALA A 3 -10.69 9.93 5.82
CA ALA A 3 -9.30 9.49 5.87
C ALA A 3 -9.10 8.15 5.13
N LEU A 4 -10.13 7.29 5.12
CA LEU A 4 -10.15 6.06 4.35
C LEU A 4 -10.15 6.33 2.84
N ASP A 5 -10.97 7.27 2.37
CA ASP A 5 -11.01 7.66 0.95
C ASP A 5 -9.64 8.21 0.50
N PHE A 6 -8.97 8.95 1.38
CA PHE A 6 -7.62 9.45 1.13
C PHE A 6 -6.60 8.31 1.04
N ALA A 7 -6.64 7.35 1.97
CA ALA A 7 -5.78 6.16 1.93
C ALA A 7 -5.99 5.33 0.65
N VAL A 8 -7.25 5.09 0.24
CA VAL A 8 -7.57 4.41 -1.02
C VAL A 8 -7.02 5.17 -2.22
N SER A 9 -7.14 6.50 -2.23
CA SER A 9 -6.58 7.33 -3.30
C SER A 9 -5.05 7.20 -3.39
N MET A 10 -4.35 7.25 -2.26
CA MET A 10 -2.89 7.08 -2.23
C MET A 10 -2.47 5.68 -2.69
N LEU A 11 -3.09 4.63 -2.17
CA LEU A 11 -2.83 3.25 -2.56
C LEU A 11 -3.07 3.04 -4.06
N THR A 12 -4.15 3.60 -4.61
CA THR A 12 -4.47 3.50 -6.05
C THR A 12 -3.43 4.21 -6.91
N ARG A 13 -2.93 5.37 -6.48
CA ARG A 13 -1.87 6.10 -7.19
C ARG A 13 -0.56 5.29 -7.22
N VAL A 14 -0.18 4.68 -6.10
CA VAL A 14 1.01 3.82 -6.02
C VAL A 14 0.82 2.56 -6.85
N ALA A 15 -0.32 1.87 -6.72
CA ALA A 15 -0.62 0.68 -7.52
C ALA A 15 -0.56 0.95 -9.03
N SER A 16 -1.05 2.11 -9.47
CA SER A 16 -0.98 2.53 -10.87
C SER A 16 0.46 2.78 -11.32
N ALA A 17 1.30 3.35 -10.46
CA ALA A 17 2.69 3.66 -10.76
C ALA A 17 3.60 2.41 -10.78
N LEU A 18 3.30 1.39 -9.96
CA LEU A 18 4.03 0.12 -9.95
C LEU A 18 3.83 -0.68 -11.25
N GLY A 19 2.69 -0.50 -11.92
CA GLY A 19 2.34 -1.28 -13.11
C GLY A 19 1.97 -2.73 -12.77
N LEU A 20 1.42 -3.44 -13.76
CA LEU A 20 0.80 -4.77 -13.53
C LEU A 20 1.79 -5.83 -13.05
N THR A 21 3.02 -5.81 -13.55
CA THR A 21 4.02 -6.83 -13.20
C THR A 21 4.44 -6.73 -11.75
N LEU A 22 4.81 -5.53 -11.29
CA LEU A 22 5.27 -5.36 -9.91
C LEU A 22 4.11 -5.40 -8.91
N LEU A 23 2.92 -4.96 -9.30
CA LEU A 23 1.75 -4.99 -8.41
C LEU A 23 1.37 -6.42 -7.97
N ASP A 24 1.63 -7.44 -8.79
CA ASP A 24 1.36 -8.85 -8.46
C ASP A 24 2.35 -9.43 -7.43
N ASP A 25 3.52 -8.81 -7.26
CA ASP A 25 4.62 -9.30 -6.43
C ASP A 25 4.81 -8.52 -5.11
N ILE A 26 3.89 -7.60 -4.80
CA ILE A 26 3.96 -6.76 -3.60
C ILE A 26 2.79 -6.94 -2.65
N ALA A 27 3.02 -6.60 -1.38
CA ALA A 27 1.99 -6.44 -0.37
C ALA A 27 2.03 -5.01 0.19
N PHE A 28 0.91 -4.29 0.12
CA PHE A 28 0.74 -3.03 0.84
C PHE A 28 0.62 -3.30 2.34
N VAL A 29 1.29 -2.48 3.14
CA VAL A 29 1.31 -2.59 4.61
C VAL A 29 1.13 -1.21 5.24
N GLY A 30 1.36 -1.09 6.55
CA GLY A 30 1.37 0.21 7.24
C GLY A 30 -0.02 0.78 7.58
N GLY A 31 -0.02 2.06 7.97
CA GLY A 31 -1.21 2.74 8.49
C GLY A 31 -2.28 2.98 7.44
N CYS A 32 -1.88 3.29 6.20
CA CYS A 32 -2.80 3.47 5.07
C CYS A 32 -3.56 2.18 4.71
N THR A 33 -2.96 1.01 4.94
CA THR A 33 -3.59 -0.30 4.65
C THR A 33 -4.43 -0.80 5.82
N THR A 34 -3.98 -0.58 7.06
CA THR A 34 -4.64 -1.09 8.27
C THR A 34 -6.12 -0.71 8.33
N GLY A 35 -6.46 0.54 8.01
CA GLY A 35 -7.84 1.04 8.03
C GLY A 35 -8.79 0.35 7.04
N LEU A 36 -8.27 -0.27 5.97
CA LEU A 36 -9.07 -1.03 4.99
C LEU A 36 -9.52 -2.40 5.53
N LEU A 37 -8.77 -2.96 6.46
CA LEU A 37 -9.01 -4.30 7.00
C LEU A 37 -9.88 -4.28 8.27
N VAL A 38 -10.10 -3.09 8.86
CA VAL A 38 -11.00 -2.92 10.00
C VAL A 38 -12.45 -2.88 9.52
N THR A 39 -13.22 -3.91 9.87
CA THR A 39 -14.61 -4.09 9.44
C THR A 39 -15.64 -3.46 10.38
N ASP A 40 -15.28 -3.20 11.63
CA ASP A 40 -16.10 -2.46 12.60
C ASP A 40 -15.97 -0.95 12.41
N GLU A 41 -17.08 -0.25 12.25
CA GLU A 41 -17.10 1.18 11.96
C GLU A 41 -16.54 2.03 13.11
N PHE A 42 -16.82 1.62 14.36
CA PHE A 42 -16.36 2.36 15.54
C PHE A 42 -14.83 2.29 15.68
N SER A 43 -14.27 1.09 15.57
CA SER A 43 -12.82 0.86 15.63
C SER A 43 -12.10 1.52 14.47
N ARG A 44 -12.72 1.56 13.28
CA ARG A 44 -12.14 2.21 12.10
C ARG A 44 -11.92 3.71 12.28
N GLN A 45 -12.78 4.38 13.05
CA GLN A 45 -12.60 5.81 13.39
C GLN A 45 -11.39 6.07 14.29
N GLN A 46 -10.91 5.05 15.01
CA GLN A 46 -9.73 5.15 15.88
C GLN A 46 -8.41 4.78 15.19
N VAL A 47 -8.47 4.28 13.95
CA VAL A 47 -7.27 3.98 13.18
C VAL A 47 -6.53 5.28 12.87
N ARG A 48 -5.28 5.36 13.32
CA ARG A 48 -4.38 6.45 12.94
C ARG A 48 -3.90 6.22 11.50
N PHE A 49 -4.39 7.02 10.58
CA PHE A 49 -3.91 7.03 9.20
C PHE A 49 -2.50 7.65 9.12
N THR A 50 -1.75 7.22 8.11
CA THR A 50 -0.44 7.77 7.76
C THR A 50 -0.51 8.44 6.39
N ASP A 51 0.39 9.40 6.14
CA ASP A 51 0.45 10.17 4.89
C ASP A 51 1.44 9.56 3.88
N ASP A 52 1.83 8.30 4.09
CA ASP A 52 2.73 7.50 3.27
C ASP A 52 2.09 6.16 2.88
N VAL A 53 2.72 5.49 1.91
CA VAL A 53 2.35 4.14 1.46
C VAL A 53 3.55 3.23 1.64
N ASP A 54 3.40 2.26 2.53
CA ASP A 54 4.39 1.21 2.76
C ASP A 54 4.04 -0.03 1.91
N LEU A 55 5.06 -0.66 1.33
CA LEU A 55 4.93 -1.93 0.64
C LEU A 55 6.11 -2.84 0.96
N ILE A 56 5.91 -4.14 0.80
CA ILE A 56 6.94 -5.16 0.87
C ILE A 56 6.97 -5.89 -0.46
N VAL A 57 8.18 -6.17 -0.96
CA VAL A 57 8.45 -6.95 -2.17
C VAL A 57 9.50 -8.01 -1.85
N ASN A 58 9.41 -9.17 -2.50
CA ASN A 58 10.42 -10.21 -2.36
C ASN A 58 11.49 -10.09 -3.46
N VAL A 59 12.76 -10.06 -3.07
CA VAL A 59 13.90 -9.97 -4.01
C VAL A 59 14.85 -11.11 -3.76
N LEU A 60 14.95 -12.02 -4.73
CA LEU A 60 15.73 -13.27 -4.60
C LEU A 60 17.16 -13.17 -5.15
N SER A 61 17.43 -12.19 -6.02
CA SER A 61 18.71 -12.04 -6.71
C SER A 61 19.05 -10.58 -6.96
N GLU A 62 20.32 -10.31 -7.24
CA GLU A 62 20.79 -8.99 -7.64
C GLU A 62 20.12 -8.51 -8.95
N SER A 63 19.86 -9.42 -9.89
CA SER A 63 19.11 -9.11 -11.10
C SER A 63 17.67 -8.65 -10.80
N GLY A 64 17.01 -9.26 -9.81
CA GLY A 64 15.68 -8.83 -9.35
C GLY A 64 15.73 -7.46 -8.69
N TRP A 65 16.78 -7.16 -7.93
CA TRP A 65 16.97 -5.82 -7.37
C TRP A 65 17.08 -4.74 -8.45
N TYR A 66 17.86 -4.97 -9.51
CA TYR A 66 17.99 -4.01 -10.61
C TYR A 66 16.71 -3.80 -11.41
N GLN A 67 15.79 -4.76 -11.41
CA GLN A 67 14.46 -4.59 -12.03
C GLN A 67 13.57 -3.63 -11.23
N LEU A 68 13.79 -3.52 -9.91
CA LEU A 68 13.04 -2.60 -9.04
C LEU A 68 13.59 -1.18 -9.02
N HIS A 69 14.87 -1.00 -9.36
CA HIS A 69 15.60 0.27 -9.24
C HIS A 69 15.62 1.10 -10.55
N GLN A 70 14.77 0.78 -11.54
CA GLN A 70 14.63 1.54 -12.79
C GLN A 70 13.51 2.57 -12.72
#